data_AF-A0A353E7K2-F1
#
_entry.id   AF-A0A353E7K2-F1
#
_cell.length_a   1.000
_cell.length_b   1.000
_cell.length_c   1.000
_cell.angle_alpha   90.00
_cell.angle_beta   90.00
_cell.angle_gamma   90.00
#
_symmetry.space_group_name_H-M   'P 1'
#
loop_
_entity.id
_entity.type
_entity.pdbx_description
1 polymer ?
#
loop_
_entity_poly.entity_id
_entity_poly.type
_entity_poly.pdbx_seq_one_letter_code
_entity_poly.pdbx_strand_id
1 'polypeptide(L)'
;MAQTYDNLWKQAQTFRQKDQPKSEIGVMKKIISKATASKDYGQLLAAELRQTVLWNDISSDSLTPAVRRMEAEVQRISDPVLKSVRYAALGKFYRENPYGIEVDEKSASAYRENYDANMDKSKEYFLKALAQPELLAKHYSTEYVPLTLKGVDGTTFHNDMLHLIGFEADCKEAYQLMHTYYNKVGNRGAACLCAFQITQKDRLDDVKEVRKSKYLNTIDSLIHVYQDIPEAGELAVEHFRFMEGATDAKPLDKLNYINYALNHWGGWSRMNVLRNAQKRLTEPMFSLSDMPQVLRPTEKKWVKLNVRNLQNVKVSISRVNITADNDYDVSDEATYKMLLKKTSALHQKDFNKQFYGHPNYEEVKDSFEIGGNLPLGAYLMEVSSDNTSIAPQKKLFYVSNLAVMIQQLPDDKHRYVVVDATSGQPVAG
;
A
#
# COMPACT_ATOMS: atom_id res chain seq x y z
N MET A 1 34.36 36.20 -4.04
CA MET A 1 32.92 35.92 -4.26
C MET A 1 32.34 35.34 -2.98
N ALA A 2 31.22 35.87 -2.49
CA ALA A 2 30.53 35.27 -1.35
C ALA A 2 30.00 33.88 -1.73
N GLN A 3 30.18 32.87 -0.87
CA GLN A 3 29.62 31.54 -1.12
C GLN A 3 28.08 31.61 -1.12
N THR A 4 27.45 31.01 -2.12
CA THR A 4 25.99 30.83 -2.20
C THR A 4 25.53 29.68 -1.30
N TYR A 5 24.25 29.64 -0.93
CA TYR A 5 23.70 28.51 -0.17
C TYR A 5 23.86 27.19 -0.93
N ASP A 6 23.60 27.17 -2.24
CA ASP A 6 23.80 25.98 -3.06
C ASP A 6 25.21 25.41 -2.98
N ASN A 7 26.23 26.29 -2.98
CA ASN A 7 27.62 25.86 -2.86
C ASN A 7 27.92 25.31 -1.46
N LEU A 8 27.36 25.92 -0.42
CA LEU A 8 27.50 25.43 0.97
C LEU A 8 26.80 24.07 1.15
N TRP A 9 25.57 23.91 0.66
CA TRP A 9 24.85 22.63 0.75
C TRP A 9 25.52 21.53 -0.08
N LYS A 10 26.04 21.83 -1.27
CA LYS A 10 26.86 20.88 -2.05
C LYS A 10 28.13 20.49 -1.31
N GLN A 11 28.78 21.44 -0.63
CA GLN A 11 29.95 21.15 0.20
C GLN A 11 29.59 20.24 1.38
N ALA A 12 28.48 20.54 2.07
CA ALA A 12 27.97 19.69 3.15
C ALA A 12 27.66 18.27 2.67
N GLN A 13 27.00 18.13 1.51
CA GLN A 13 26.71 16.84 0.88
C GLN A 13 27.99 16.07 0.54
N THR A 14 29.04 16.75 0.07
CA THR A 14 30.34 16.12 -0.20
C THR A 14 30.98 15.57 1.08
N PHE A 15 30.90 16.30 2.19
CA PHE A 15 31.41 15.80 3.48
C PHE A 15 30.57 14.66 4.04
N ARG A 16 29.24 14.71 3.83
CA ARG A 16 28.32 13.63 4.18
C ARG A 16 28.67 12.33 3.46
N GLN A 17 28.90 12.38 2.15
CA GLN A 17 29.28 11.20 1.35
C GLN A 17 30.64 10.61 1.74
N LYS A 18 31.47 11.36 2.47
CA LYS A 18 32.78 10.93 2.95
C LYS A 18 32.77 10.55 4.43
N ASP A 19 31.60 10.49 5.07
CA ASP A 19 31.43 10.24 6.51
C ASP A 19 32.28 11.19 7.38
N GLN A 20 32.26 12.48 7.04
CA GLN A 20 33.01 13.52 7.77
C GLN A 20 32.07 14.46 8.56
N PRO A 21 31.42 14.00 9.64
CA PRO A 21 30.40 14.77 10.34
C PRO A 21 30.93 16.07 10.96
N LYS A 22 32.18 16.09 11.46
CA LYS A 22 32.82 17.32 11.97
C LYS A 22 33.01 18.38 10.88
N SER A 23 33.39 17.95 9.67
CA SER A 23 33.55 18.84 8.52
C SER A 23 32.18 19.36 8.05
N GLU A 24 31.16 18.50 8.04
CA GLU A 24 29.79 18.90 7.72
C GLU A 24 29.25 19.92 8.74
N ILE A 25 29.48 19.72 10.05
CA ILE A 25 29.15 20.70 11.10
C ILE A 25 29.82 22.06 10.84
N GLY A 26 31.07 22.05 10.40
CA GLY A 26 31.80 23.27 10.03
C GLY A 26 31.09 24.04 8.90
N VAL A 27 30.52 23.33 7.92
CA VAL A 27 29.70 23.93 6.86
C VAL A 27 28.35 24.41 7.40
N MET A 28 27.69 23.65 8.27
CA MET A 28 26.44 24.08 8.90
C MET A 28 26.61 25.40 9.65
N LYS A 29 27.70 25.58 10.42
CA LYS A 29 28.00 26.85 11.09
C LYS A 29 28.10 28.03 10.14
N LYS A 30 28.64 27.82 8.92
CA LYS A 30 28.71 28.86 7.88
C LYS A 30 27.33 29.20 7.35
N ILE A 31 26.50 28.19 7.08
CA ILE A 31 25.12 28.39 6.63
C ILE A 31 24.33 29.15 7.70
N ILE A 32 24.40 28.72 8.96
CA ILE A 32 23.77 29.37 10.12
C ILE A 32 24.19 30.85 10.20
N SER A 33 25.49 31.13 10.22
CA SER A 33 25.98 32.51 10.31
C SER A 33 25.48 33.38 9.15
N LYS A 34 25.51 32.86 7.92
CA LYS A 34 25.01 33.56 6.73
C LYS A 34 23.50 33.80 6.80
N ALA A 35 22.74 32.76 7.13
CA ALA A 35 21.29 32.78 7.21
C ALA A 35 20.75 33.68 8.34
N THR A 36 21.44 33.71 9.48
CA THR A 36 21.15 34.67 10.55
C THR A 36 21.34 36.11 10.08
N ALA A 37 22.44 36.40 9.38
CA ALA A 37 22.73 37.74 8.89
C ALA A 37 21.74 38.23 7.82
N SER A 38 21.29 37.34 6.93
CA SER A 38 20.33 37.65 5.87
C SER A 38 18.87 37.47 6.29
N LYS A 39 18.60 37.00 7.51
CA LYS A 39 17.26 36.58 7.99
C LYS A 39 16.60 35.53 7.09
N ASP A 40 17.41 34.65 6.50
CA ASP A 40 16.94 33.55 5.67
C ASP A 40 16.58 32.36 6.58
N TYR A 41 15.35 32.37 7.09
CA TYR A 41 14.93 31.42 8.11
C TYR A 41 14.84 29.98 7.60
N GLY A 42 14.54 29.76 6.33
CA GLY A 42 14.58 28.43 5.72
C GLY A 42 15.96 27.80 5.78
N GLN A 43 16.98 28.56 5.35
CA GLN A 43 18.37 28.12 5.38
C GLN A 43 18.90 27.95 6.80
N LEU A 44 18.54 28.87 7.71
CA LEU A 44 18.94 28.84 9.11
C LEU A 44 18.46 27.55 9.78
N LEU A 45 17.17 27.27 9.70
CA LEU A 45 16.54 26.13 10.36
C LEU A 45 17.01 24.80 9.79
N ALA A 46 17.13 24.71 8.47
CA ALA A 46 17.65 23.51 7.81
C ALA A 46 19.08 23.18 8.30
N ALA A 47 19.93 24.19 8.45
CA ALA A 47 21.30 24.01 8.95
C ALA A 47 21.35 23.69 10.46
N GLU A 48 20.50 24.31 11.28
CA GLU A 48 20.41 24.03 12.72
C GLU A 48 19.92 22.60 13.01
N LEU A 49 18.89 22.15 12.29
CA LEU A 49 18.38 20.77 12.39
C LEU A 49 19.46 19.76 11.98
N ARG A 50 20.09 19.97 10.82
CA ARG A 50 21.15 19.07 10.34
C ARG A 50 22.35 19.06 11.28
N GLN A 51 22.77 20.22 11.79
CA GLN A 51 23.87 20.29 12.75
C GLN A 51 23.58 19.44 13.99
N THR A 52 22.34 19.39 14.45
CA THR A 52 21.96 18.65 15.66
C THR A 52 21.91 17.16 15.44
N VAL A 53 21.42 16.71 14.28
CA VAL A 53 21.55 15.30 13.86
C VAL A 53 23.02 14.90 13.83
N LEU A 54 23.89 15.73 13.26
CA LEU A 54 25.34 15.45 13.22
C LEU A 54 25.99 15.40 14.60
N TRP A 55 25.52 16.19 15.57
CA TRP A 55 25.99 16.09 16.94
C TRP A 55 25.59 14.75 17.57
N ASN A 56 24.36 14.30 17.33
CA ASN A 56 23.89 12.98 17.77
C ASN A 56 24.71 11.83 17.16
N ASP A 57 25.00 11.92 15.85
CA ASP A 57 25.81 10.93 15.13
C ASP A 57 27.25 10.84 15.67
N ILE A 58 27.79 11.94 16.21
CA ILE A 58 29.11 11.96 16.83
C ILE A 58 29.07 11.45 18.28
N SER A 59 28.04 11.83 19.03
CA SER A 59 27.87 11.49 20.45
C SER A 59 26.41 11.65 20.88
N SER A 60 25.80 10.54 21.31
CA SER A 60 24.46 10.51 21.90
C SER A 60 24.31 11.49 23.07
N ASP A 61 25.36 11.61 23.90
CA ASP A 61 25.35 12.43 25.11
C ASP A 61 25.27 13.94 24.81
N SER A 62 25.51 14.34 23.56
CA SER A 62 25.41 15.73 23.12
C SER A 62 23.99 16.17 22.78
N LEU A 63 23.04 15.24 22.71
CA LEU A 63 21.68 15.46 22.25
C LEU A 63 20.86 16.30 23.24
N THR A 64 20.73 15.85 24.50
CA THR A 64 19.98 16.56 25.54
C THR A 64 20.46 18.01 25.73
N PRO A 65 21.77 18.30 25.87
CA PRO A 65 22.24 19.67 25.98
C PRO A 65 21.97 20.53 24.74
N ALA A 66 21.97 19.93 23.54
CA ALA A 66 21.65 20.67 22.31
C ALA A 66 20.17 21.06 22.26
N VAL A 67 19.27 20.14 22.61
CA VAL A 67 17.83 20.42 22.68
C VAL A 67 17.53 21.50 23.71
N ARG A 68 18.09 21.40 24.92
CA ARG A 68 17.93 22.44 25.96
C ARG A 68 18.38 23.83 25.50
N ARG A 69 19.44 23.91 24.68
CA ARG A 69 19.85 25.18 24.05
C ARG A 69 18.81 25.70 23.07
N MET A 70 18.28 24.85 22.19
CA MET A 70 17.22 25.24 21.25
C MET A 70 15.96 25.72 21.98
N GLU A 71 15.56 25.04 23.06
CA GLU A 71 14.42 25.43 23.91
C GLU A 71 14.65 26.82 24.53
N ALA A 72 15.86 27.10 25.03
CA ALA A 72 16.19 28.42 25.57
C ALA A 72 16.23 29.50 24.48
N GLU A 73 16.76 29.17 23.30
CA GLU A 73 16.86 30.10 22.18
C GLU A 73 15.50 30.49 21.61
N VAL A 74 14.57 29.55 21.45
CA VAL A 74 13.25 29.85 20.89
C VAL A 74 12.46 30.82 21.77
N GLN A 75 12.72 30.85 23.09
CA GLN A 75 12.09 31.83 23.99
C GLN A 75 12.58 33.26 23.76
N ARG A 76 13.80 33.44 23.23
CA ARG A 76 14.41 34.76 22.97
C ARG A 76 14.02 35.34 21.61
N ILE A 77 13.31 34.58 20.78
CA ILE A 77 12.92 35.02 19.44
C ILE A 77 11.71 35.96 19.54
N SER A 78 11.89 37.17 19.00
CA SER A 78 10.83 38.17 18.90
C SER A 78 9.97 38.01 17.64
N ASP A 79 10.53 37.46 16.55
CA ASP A 79 9.78 37.23 15.32
C ASP A 79 8.79 36.06 15.50
N PRO A 80 7.48 36.30 15.43
CA PRO A 80 6.48 35.28 15.76
C PRO A 80 6.46 34.10 14.78
N VAL A 81 6.75 34.34 13.49
CA VAL A 81 6.74 33.30 12.47
C VAL A 81 7.95 32.38 12.67
N LEU A 82 9.15 32.97 12.80
CA LEU A 82 10.37 32.22 13.10
C LEU A 82 10.22 31.42 14.40
N LYS A 83 9.60 32.00 15.42
CA LYS A 83 9.33 31.32 16.69
C LYS A 83 8.45 30.10 16.48
N SER A 84 7.37 30.22 15.70
CA SER A 84 6.52 29.09 15.32
C SER A 84 7.29 28.01 14.56
N VAL A 85 8.11 28.36 13.57
CA VAL A 85 8.87 27.35 12.82
C VAL A 85 9.93 26.67 13.69
N ARG A 86 10.57 27.39 14.63
CA ARG A 86 11.47 26.76 15.62
C ARG A 86 10.74 25.83 16.59
N TYR A 87 9.51 26.17 16.99
CA TYR A 87 8.70 25.24 17.76
C TYR A 87 8.32 23.98 16.94
N ALA A 88 7.99 24.12 15.66
CA ALA A 88 7.75 22.96 14.80
C ALA A 88 9.00 22.08 14.66
N ALA A 89 10.17 22.70 14.51
CA ALA A 89 11.46 22.02 14.48
C ALA A 89 11.75 21.25 15.78
N LEU A 90 11.52 21.87 16.94
CA LEU A 90 11.61 21.21 18.25
C LEU A 90 10.64 20.03 18.35
N GLY A 91 9.38 20.21 17.94
CA GLY A 91 8.37 19.15 17.93
C GLY A 91 8.83 17.92 17.12
N LYS A 92 9.28 18.17 15.89
CA LYS A 92 9.84 17.13 15.02
C LYS A 92 11.04 16.45 15.65
N PHE A 93 11.94 17.23 16.27
CA PHE A 93 13.14 16.71 16.88
C PHE A 93 12.87 15.74 18.03
N TYR A 94 11.94 16.09 18.92
CA TYR A 94 11.48 15.20 19.98
C TYR A 94 10.86 13.91 19.44
N ARG A 95 10.05 14.00 18.38
CA ARG A 95 9.43 12.82 17.73
C ARG A 95 10.44 11.89 17.08
N GLU A 96 11.48 12.43 16.45
CA GLU A 96 12.52 11.64 15.78
C GLU A 96 13.51 11.02 16.78
N ASN A 97 13.56 11.54 18.00
CA ASN A 97 14.46 11.06 19.06
C ASN A 97 13.69 10.66 20.33
N PRO A 98 12.71 9.74 20.24
CA PRO A 98 11.79 9.49 21.35
C PRO A 98 12.49 8.88 22.58
N TYR A 99 13.67 8.28 22.41
CA TYR A 99 14.47 7.71 23.51
C TYR A 99 15.74 8.49 23.84
N GLY A 100 16.17 9.40 22.96
CA GLY A 100 17.52 9.99 23.01
C GLY A 100 17.61 11.27 23.85
N ILE A 101 16.47 11.85 24.23
CA ILE A 101 16.43 13.09 25.01
C ILE A 101 16.00 12.75 26.43
N GLU A 102 16.86 13.06 27.39
CA GLU A 102 16.60 12.81 28.81
C GLU A 102 15.67 13.87 29.38
N VAL A 103 14.54 13.42 29.95
CA VAL A 103 13.51 14.31 30.52
C VAL A 103 13.67 14.45 32.05
N ASP A 104 14.35 13.52 32.73
CA ASP A 104 14.73 13.58 34.15
C ASP A 104 16.09 12.87 34.41
N GLU A 105 16.84 13.32 35.43
CA GLU A 105 18.14 12.76 35.85
C GLU A 105 18.00 11.46 36.67
N LYS A 106 16.78 11.05 37.04
CA LYS A 106 16.53 9.94 37.98
C LYS A 106 15.53 8.89 37.47
N SER A 107 15.96 7.97 36.62
CA SER A 107 15.81 6.52 36.87
C SER A 107 16.26 5.67 35.68
N ALA A 108 16.88 4.53 35.93
CA ALA A 108 17.25 3.55 34.90
C ALA A 108 16.05 2.68 34.42
N SER A 109 14.83 2.92 34.94
CA SER A 109 13.56 2.37 34.43
C SER A 109 12.96 3.20 33.29
N ALA A 110 13.65 4.29 32.89
CA ALA A 110 13.15 5.41 32.11
C ALA A 110 12.96 5.22 30.59
N TYR A 111 13.18 4.04 30.00
CA TYR A 111 13.07 3.91 28.53
C TYR A 111 11.65 4.18 28.01
N ARG A 112 10.62 3.68 28.70
CA ARG A 112 9.21 3.94 28.33
C ARG A 112 8.77 5.33 28.78
N GLU A 113 9.24 5.81 29.93
CA GLU A 113 8.95 7.15 30.44
C GLU A 113 9.52 8.25 29.53
N ASN A 114 10.74 8.08 29.02
CA ASN A 114 11.34 9.00 28.05
C ASN A 114 10.57 9.01 26.73
N TYR A 115 10.10 7.85 26.25
CA TYR A 115 9.28 7.79 25.04
C TYR A 115 8.02 8.63 25.18
N ASP A 116 7.19 8.35 26.19
CA ASP A 116 5.92 9.05 26.38
C ASP A 116 6.16 10.55 26.63
N ALA A 117 7.14 10.90 27.47
CA ALA A 117 7.47 12.29 27.75
C ALA A 117 8.01 13.06 26.52
N ASN A 118 8.84 12.43 25.69
CA ASN A 118 9.33 13.05 24.46
C ASN A 118 8.21 13.16 23.41
N MET A 119 7.30 12.19 23.33
CA MET A 119 6.13 12.28 22.46
C MET A 119 5.16 13.39 22.92
N ASP A 120 4.97 13.56 24.22
CA ASP A 120 4.18 14.66 24.79
C ASP A 120 4.83 16.02 24.54
N LYS A 121 6.15 16.13 24.72
CA LYS A 121 6.93 17.33 24.38
C LYS A 121 6.84 17.66 22.90
N SER A 122 6.92 16.65 22.04
CA SER A 122 6.75 16.81 20.60
C SER A 122 5.39 17.45 20.29
N LYS A 123 4.31 16.86 20.82
CA LYS A 123 2.96 17.37 20.65
C LYS A 123 2.82 18.79 21.20
N GLU A 124 3.34 19.06 22.40
CA GLU A 124 3.32 20.39 23.03
C GLU A 124 3.97 21.44 22.12
N TYR A 125 5.16 21.15 21.58
CA TYR A 125 5.87 22.07 20.71
C TYR A 125 5.18 22.28 19.36
N PHE A 126 4.59 21.25 18.77
CA PHE A 126 3.77 21.44 17.58
C PHE A 126 2.55 22.33 17.85
N LEU A 127 1.87 22.16 18.99
CA LEU A 127 0.73 23.02 19.35
C LEU A 127 1.17 24.46 19.61
N LYS A 128 2.34 24.69 20.22
CA LYS A 128 2.94 26.03 20.33
C LYS A 128 3.26 26.63 18.97
N ALA A 129 3.75 25.82 18.03
CA ALA A 129 4.02 26.27 16.67
C ALA A 129 2.74 26.79 16.00
N LEU A 130 1.62 26.07 16.17
CA LEU A 130 0.32 26.37 15.59
C LEU A 130 -0.48 27.47 16.30
N ALA A 131 0.05 28.08 17.36
CA ALA A 131 -0.68 29.02 18.20
C ALA A 131 -1.16 30.31 17.48
N GLN A 132 -0.63 30.62 16.29
CA GLN A 132 -0.99 31.80 15.49
C GLN A 132 -1.39 31.40 14.05
N PRO A 133 -2.54 30.75 13.85
CA PRO A 133 -2.93 30.21 12.54
C PRO A 133 -3.10 31.31 11.47
N GLU A 134 -3.67 32.47 11.81
CA GLU A 134 -3.81 33.60 10.88
C GLU A 134 -2.47 34.12 10.37
N LEU A 135 -1.42 34.04 11.18
CA LEU A 135 -0.08 34.48 10.81
C LEU A 135 0.59 33.42 9.91
N LEU A 136 0.54 32.16 10.32
CA LEU A 136 1.14 31.05 9.57
C LEU A 136 0.54 30.90 8.17
N ALA A 137 -0.77 31.09 8.03
CA ALA A 137 -1.46 30.99 6.76
C ALA A 137 -1.08 32.10 5.74
N LYS A 138 -0.37 33.16 6.18
CA LYS A 138 0.13 34.23 5.31
C LYS A 138 1.54 33.97 4.76
N HIS A 139 2.24 32.97 5.29
CA HIS A 139 3.58 32.59 4.86
C HIS A 139 3.53 31.34 4.01
N TYR A 140 4.28 31.34 2.92
CA TYR A 140 4.37 30.19 2.03
C TYR A 140 5.46 29.22 2.47
N SER A 141 5.17 27.92 2.38
CA SER A 141 6.16 26.86 2.59
C SER A 141 7.43 27.06 1.76
N THR A 142 7.33 27.62 0.56
CA THR A 142 8.49 27.89 -0.33
C THR A 142 9.46 28.93 0.23
N GLU A 143 9.05 29.78 1.16
CA GLU A 143 9.94 30.72 1.87
C GLU A 143 10.97 29.99 2.75
N TYR A 144 10.70 28.71 3.07
CA TYR A 144 11.51 27.90 3.97
C TYR A 144 12.32 26.81 3.27
N VAL A 145 12.47 26.86 1.93
CA VAL A 145 13.37 25.95 1.21
C VAL A 145 14.81 26.10 1.76
N PRO A 146 15.56 25.00 2.00
CA PRO A 146 15.29 23.62 1.60
C PRO A 146 14.60 22.76 2.68
N LEU A 147 14.14 23.36 3.78
CA LEU A 147 13.47 22.62 4.85
C LEU A 147 12.14 22.01 4.38
N THR A 148 11.51 22.65 3.40
CA THR A 148 10.20 22.28 2.86
C THR A 148 10.34 21.78 1.43
N LEU A 149 9.46 20.85 1.05
CA LEU A 149 9.30 20.39 -0.31
C LEU A 149 7.89 20.77 -0.78
N LYS A 150 7.77 21.18 -2.05
CA LYS A 150 6.46 21.43 -2.65
C LYS A 150 5.73 20.10 -2.80
N GLY A 151 4.70 19.89 -1.97
CA GLY A 151 3.83 18.71 -2.03
C GLY A 151 2.76 18.82 -3.12
N VAL A 152 2.21 17.66 -3.53
CA VAL A 152 1.16 17.58 -4.56
C VAL A 152 -0.17 18.18 -4.06
N ASP A 153 -0.50 17.98 -2.78
CA ASP A 153 -1.77 18.41 -2.18
C ASP A 153 -1.71 19.81 -1.55
N GLY A 154 -0.55 20.46 -1.57
CA GLY A 154 -0.36 21.77 -0.94
C GLY A 154 -1.21 22.87 -1.56
N THR A 155 -1.65 22.73 -2.81
CA THR A 155 -2.45 23.76 -3.50
C THR A 155 -3.80 24.02 -2.87
N THR A 156 -4.48 22.98 -2.36
CA THR A 156 -5.77 23.13 -1.64
C THR A 156 -5.60 23.99 -0.39
N PHE A 157 -4.42 23.95 0.22
CA PHE A 157 -4.04 24.75 1.39
C PHE A 157 -3.21 25.99 1.03
N HIS A 158 -3.23 26.42 -0.23
CA HIS A 158 -2.43 27.54 -0.74
C HIS A 158 -0.91 27.45 -0.48
N ASN A 159 -0.41 26.24 -0.19
CA ASN A 159 0.96 25.94 0.22
C ASN A 159 1.41 26.74 1.45
N ASP A 160 0.49 27.08 2.34
CA ASP A 160 0.77 27.89 3.51
C ASP A 160 1.53 27.12 4.62
N MET A 161 2.14 27.85 5.55
CA MET A 161 2.88 27.26 6.67
C MET A 161 1.97 26.63 7.73
N LEU A 162 0.70 27.03 7.80
CA LEU A 162 -0.26 26.47 8.75
C LEU A 162 -0.53 25.00 8.43
N HIS A 163 -0.87 24.70 7.17
CA HIS A 163 -1.03 23.36 6.66
C HIS A 163 0.23 22.54 6.83
N LEU A 164 1.39 23.08 6.45
CA LEU A 164 2.63 22.33 6.54
C LEU A 164 2.93 21.90 7.98
N ILE A 165 2.88 22.84 8.94
CA ILE A 165 3.16 22.53 10.34
C ILE A 165 2.06 21.65 10.92
N GLY A 166 0.79 21.87 10.56
CA GLY A 166 -0.32 21.12 11.11
C GLY A 166 -0.36 19.67 10.63
N PHE A 167 0.01 19.40 9.38
CA PHE A 167 0.18 18.04 8.87
C PHE A 167 1.46 17.39 9.42
N GLU A 168 2.54 18.16 9.60
CA GLU A 168 3.72 17.64 10.29
C GLU A 168 3.40 17.28 11.74
N ALA A 169 2.50 18.00 12.42
CA ALA A 169 2.09 17.69 13.79
C ALA A 169 1.30 16.36 13.91
N ASP A 170 0.52 16.01 12.88
CA ASP A 170 -0.25 14.76 12.76
C ASP A 170 -1.06 14.38 14.02
N CYS A 171 -1.77 15.36 14.58
CA CYS A 171 -2.59 15.17 15.77
C CYS A 171 -3.99 15.78 15.60
N LYS A 172 -4.96 15.25 16.35
CA LYS A 172 -6.37 15.63 16.22
C LYS A 172 -6.57 17.11 16.50
N GLU A 173 -5.86 17.64 17.49
CA GLU A 173 -5.90 19.04 17.89
C GLU A 173 -5.37 19.97 16.80
N ALA A 174 -4.28 19.58 16.12
CA ALA A 174 -3.75 20.34 14.98
C ALA A 174 -4.76 20.36 13.82
N TYR A 175 -5.35 19.20 13.47
CA TYR A 175 -6.37 19.13 12.43
C TYR A 175 -7.63 19.91 12.78
N GLN A 176 -8.08 19.92 14.04
CA GLN A 176 -9.20 20.73 14.51
C GLN A 176 -8.93 22.23 14.43
N LEU A 177 -7.72 22.66 14.82
CA LEU A 177 -7.29 24.05 14.71
C LEU A 177 -7.29 24.51 13.24
N MET A 178 -6.70 23.71 12.35
CA MET A 178 -6.69 23.99 10.92
C MET A 178 -8.11 23.99 10.33
N HIS A 179 -8.95 23.00 10.67
CA HIS A 179 -10.35 22.94 10.23
C HIS A 179 -11.12 24.19 10.63
N THR A 180 -10.97 24.64 11.88
CA THR A 180 -11.60 25.86 12.39
C THR A 180 -11.13 27.08 11.61
N TYR A 181 -9.82 27.21 11.40
CA TYR A 181 -9.24 28.31 10.65
C TYR A 181 -9.71 28.35 9.19
N TYR A 182 -9.60 27.23 8.46
CA TYR A 182 -9.95 27.18 7.04
C TYR A 182 -11.44 27.38 6.80
N ASN A 183 -12.31 26.94 7.71
CA ASN A 183 -13.73 27.30 7.67
C ASN A 183 -13.95 28.81 7.84
N LYS A 184 -13.27 29.44 8.81
CA LYS A 184 -13.37 30.88 9.08
C LYS A 184 -12.98 31.73 7.87
N VAL A 185 -11.97 31.32 7.11
CA VAL A 185 -11.51 32.04 5.91
C VAL A 185 -12.18 31.58 4.60
N GLY A 186 -13.15 30.66 4.68
CA GLY A 186 -13.90 30.20 3.52
C GLY A 186 -13.18 29.21 2.61
N ASN A 187 -12.02 28.66 3.02
CA ASN A 187 -11.34 27.61 2.28
C ASN A 187 -11.98 26.25 2.59
N ARG A 188 -13.10 25.97 1.92
CA ARG A 188 -13.89 24.74 2.10
C ARG A 188 -13.09 23.47 1.76
N GLY A 189 -12.20 23.53 0.76
CA GLY A 189 -11.36 22.40 0.36
C GLY A 189 -10.40 21.97 1.47
N ALA A 190 -9.65 22.92 2.02
CA ALA A 190 -8.76 22.67 3.15
C ALA A 190 -9.53 22.19 4.38
N ALA A 191 -10.69 22.81 4.67
CA ALA A 191 -11.56 22.37 5.76
C ALA A 191 -12.07 20.93 5.57
N CYS A 192 -12.47 20.54 4.35
CA CYS A 192 -12.87 19.18 4.02
C CYS A 192 -11.77 18.17 4.33
N LEU A 193 -10.55 18.43 3.85
CA LEU A 193 -9.41 17.55 4.07
C LEU A 193 -9.02 17.49 5.56
N CYS A 194 -9.06 18.59 6.30
CA CYS A 194 -8.84 18.56 7.75
C CYS A 194 -9.92 17.74 8.48
N ALA A 195 -11.19 17.89 8.09
CA ALA A 195 -12.28 17.09 8.67
C ALA A 195 -12.05 15.59 8.43
N PHE A 196 -11.60 15.21 7.24
CA PHE A 196 -11.23 13.84 6.94
C PHE A 196 -10.09 13.33 7.84
N GLN A 197 -9.03 14.12 8.02
CA GLN A 197 -7.91 13.74 8.90
C GLN A 197 -8.34 13.53 10.36
N ILE A 198 -9.30 14.33 10.86
CA ILE A 198 -9.86 14.18 12.21
C ILE A 198 -10.52 12.81 12.37
N THR A 199 -11.23 12.32 11.34
CA THR A 199 -12.02 11.08 11.40
C THR A 199 -11.19 9.82 11.16
N GLN A 200 -10.02 9.91 10.51
CA GLN A 200 -9.24 8.71 10.13
C GLN A 200 -8.87 7.81 11.31
N LYS A 201 -8.66 8.36 12.51
CA LYS A 201 -8.33 7.55 13.71
C LYS A 201 -9.47 6.64 14.14
N ASP A 202 -10.72 7.03 13.86
CA ASP A 202 -11.91 6.24 14.21
C ASP A 202 -12.06 5.00 13.32
N ARG A 203 -11.28 4.89 12.23
CA ARG A 203 -11.30 3.75 11.29
C ARG A 203 -10.78 2.45 11.91
N LEU A 204 -9.80 2.51 12.81
CA LEU A 204 -9.12 1.33 13.34
C LEU A 204 -10.01 0.49 14.27
N ASP A 205 -10.92 1.15 14.99
CA ASP A 205 -11.79 0.53 15.98
C ASP A 205 -13.18 0.17 15.43
N ASP A 206 -13.40 0.34 14.11
CA ASP A 206 -14.72 0.14 13.51
C ASP A 206 -14.95 -1.27 12.93
N VAL A 207 -16.21 -1.59 12.71
CA VAL A 207 -16.64 -2.86 12.10
C VAL A 207 -16.34 -2.90 10.60
N LYS A 208 -16.27 -4.09 10.01
CA LYS A 208 -16.07 -4.30 8.56
C LYS A 208 -17.38 -4.51 7.78
N GLU A 209 -18.46 -3.91 8.25
CA GLU A 209 -19.79 -3.99 7.63
C GLU A 209 -20.27 -2.57 7.31
N VAL A 210 -20.55 -2.29 6.03
CA VAL A 210 -21.04 -0.98 5.55
C VAL A 210 -22.24 -0.53 6.36
N ARG A 211 -23.21 -1.43 6.58
CA ARG A 211 -24.48 -1.08 7.22
C ARG A 211 -24.38 -0.75 8.71
N LYS A 212 -23.27 -1.10 9.36
CA LYS A 212 -23.07 -0.94 10.81
C LYS A 212 -21.96 0.06 11.16
N SER A 213 -21.21 0.52 10.16
CA SER A 213 -20.03 1.35 10.33
C SER A 213 -20.39 2.76 10.79
N LYS A 214 -19.88 3.15 11.97
CA LYS A 214 -20.00 4.54 12.44
C LYS A 214 -19.02 5.44 11.70
N TYR A 215 -17.84 4.93 11.36
CA TYR A 215 -16.85 5.65 10.58
C TYR A 215 -17.39 6.01 9.20
N LEU A 216 -17.97 5.05 8.48
CA LEU A 216 -18.52 5.29 7.15
C LEU A 216 -19.70 6.28 7.19
N ASN A 217 -20.59 6.18 8.19
CA ASN A 217 -21.64 7.19 8.38
C ASN A 217 -21.09 8.61 8.59
N THR A 218 -19.91 8.72 9.21
CA THR A 218 -19.22 10.00 9.39
C THR A 218 -18.63 10.50 8.07
N ILE A 219 -18.00 9.60 7.29
CA ILE A 219 -17.53 9.89 5.93
C ILE A 219 -18.69 10.35 5.04
N ASP A 220 -19.84 9.67 5.07
CA ASP A 220 -21.03 10.04 4.30
C ASP A 220 -21.59 11.40 4.70
N SER A 221 -21.56 11.71 6.00
CA SER A 221 -21.95 13.02 6.51
C SER A 221 -21.02 14.12 5.98
N LEU A 222 -19.71 13.86 5.94
CA LEU A 222 -18.75 14.79 5.35
C LEU A 222 -18.94 14.93 3.84
N ILE A 223 -19.21 13.83 3.11
CA ILE A 223 -19.54 13.88 1.68
C ILE A 223 -20.75 14.77 1.48
N HIS A 224 -21.81 14.63 2.28
CA HIS A 224 -23.00 15.47 2.17
C HIS A 224 -22.69 16.97 2.35
N VAL A 225 -21.80 17.32 3.29
CA VAL A 225 -21.42 18.70 3.59
C VAL A 225 -20.55 19.34 2.48
N TYR A 226 -19.69 18.54 1.83
CA TYR A 226 -18.67 19.02 0.88
C TYR A 226 -18.90 18.56 -0.57
N GLN A 227 -20.02 17.92 -0.88
CA GLN A 227 -20.28 17.34 -2.21
C GLN A 227 -20.11 18.31 -3.38
N ASP A 228 -20.24 19.62 -3.13
CA ASP A 228 -20.12 20.72 -4.09
C ASP A 228 -18.69 21.03 -4.54
N ILE A 229 -17.66 20.51 -3.86
CA ILE A 229 -16.26 20.81 -4.16
C ILE A 229 -15.46 19.58 -4.62
N PRO A 230 -14.40 19.75 -5.45
CA PRO A 230 -13.58 18.64 -5.93
C PRO A 230 -12.93 17.79 -4.83
N GLU A 231 -12.51 18.41 -3.72
CA GLU A 231 -11.85 17.75 -2.58
C GLU A 231 -12.72 16.68 -1.91
N ALA A 232 -14.05 16.76 -2.03
CA ALA A 232 -14.93 15.69 -1.55
C ALA A 232 -14.70 14.36 -2.30
N GLY A 233 -14.04 14.40 -3.45
CA GLY A 233 -13.50 13.22 -4.10
C GLY A 233 -12.57 12.40 -3.18
N GLU A 234 -11.84 13.02 -2.26
CA GLU A 234 -11.01 12.26 -1.32
C GLU A 234 -11.85 11.44 -0.34
N LEU A 235 -12.93 12.03 0.18
CA LEU A 235 -13.90 11.31 1.02
C LEU A 235 -14.58 10.18 0.24
N ALA A 236 -14.89 10.43 -1.04
CA ALA A 236 -15.50 9.42 -1.89
C ALA A 236 -14.55 8.23 -2.16
N VAL A 237 -13.25 8.49 -2.29
CA VAL A 237 -12.22 7.45 -2.37
C VAL A 237 -12.17 6.63 -1.08
N GLU A 238 -12.24 7.28 0.08
CA GLU A 238 -12.21 6.59 1.36
C GLU A 238 -13.45 5.73 1.59
N HIS A 239 -14.65 6.23 1.28
CA HIS A 239 -15.87 5.44 1.35
C HIS A 239 -15.72 4.16 0.51
N PHE A 240 -15.21 4.27 -0.73
CA PHE A 240 -14.99 3.09 -1.56
C PHE A 240 -13.98 2.12 -0.94
N ARG A 241 -12.87 2.62 -0.37
CA ARG A 241 -11.86 1.78 0.28
C ARG A 241 -12.44 1.00 1.45
N PHE A 242 -13.31 1.64 2.24
CA PHE A 242 -14.05 0.95 3.29
C PHE A 242 -14.94 -0.14 2.67
N MET A 243 -15.75 0.22 1.68
CA MET A 243 -16.67 -0.69 0.99
C MET A 243 -15.94 -1.88 0.33
N GLU A 244 -14.75 -1.67 -0.22
CA GLU A 244 -13.94 -2.71 -0.88
C GLU A 244 -13.61 -3.85 0.09
N GLY A 245 -13.23 -3.51 1.32
CA GLY A 245 -12.90 -4.45 2.39
C GLY A 245 -14.08 -4.94 3.24
N ALA A 246 -15.29 -4.44 2.98
CA ALA A 246 -16.47 -4.79 3.76
C ALA A 246 -17.03 -6.18 3.39
N THR A 247 -17.54 -6.91 4.39
CA THR A 247 -18.06 -8.28 4.23
C THR A 247 -19.48 -8.32 3.65
N ASP A 248 -20.22 -7.22 3.72
CA ASP A 248 -21.62 -7.08 3.31
C ASP A 248 -21.81 -6.30 1.99
N ALA A 249 -20.73 -5.82 1.37
CA ALA A 249 -20.78 -5.08 0.11
C ALA A 249 -20.67 -6.01 -1.11
N LYS A 250 -21.73 -6.08 -1.93
CA LYS A 250 -21.75 -6.93 -3.14
C LYS A 250 -21.02 -6.25 -4.30
N PRO A 251 -20.56 -7.02 -5.32
CA PRO A 251 -19.90 -6.45 -6.51
C PRO A 251 -20.73 -5.36 -7.21
N LEU A 252 -22.04 -5.55 -7.33
CA LEU A 252 -22.94 -4.56 -7.94
C LEU A 252 -22.99 -3.27 -7.11
N ASP A 253 -23.08 -3.36 -5.78
CA ASP A 253 -23.11 -2.19 -4.90
C ASP A 253 -21.80 -1.39 -5.06
N LYS A 254 -20.66 -2.08 -5.08
CA LYS A 254 -19.33 -1.48 -5.31
C LYS A 254 -19.26 -0.76 -6.65
N LEU A 255 -19.75 -1.40 -7.72
CA LEU A 255 -19.77 -0.82 -9.06
C LEU A 255 -20.67 0.42 -9.14
N ASN A 256 -21.87 0.35 -8.54
CA ASN A 256 -22.80 1.48 -8.47
C ASN A 256 -22.18 2.67 -7.74
N TYR A 257 -21.52 2.43 -6.60
CA TYR A 257 -20.84 3.48 -5.86
C TYR A 257 -19.67 4.09 -6.65
N ILE A 258 -18.85 3.27 -7.31
CA ILE A 258 -17.75 3.77 -8.16
C ILE A 258 -18.31 4.69 -9.25
N ASN A 259 -19.37 4.26 -9.95
CA ASN A 259 -19.98 5.06 -11.02
C ASN A 259 -20.54 6.38 -10.47
N TYR A 260 -21.21 6.33 -9.32
CA TYR A 260 -21.69 7.53 -8.61
C TYR A 260 -20.53 8.50 -8.32
N ALA A 261 -19.46 8.04 -7.67
CA ALA A 261 -18.34 8.89 -7.28
C ALA A 261 -17.57 9.44 -8.48
N LEU A 262 -17.37 8.65 -9.54
CA LEU A 262 -16.73 9.11 -10.77
C LEU A 262 -17.56 10.18 -11.51
N ASN A 263 -18.90 10.10 -11.43
CA ASN A 263 -19.77 11.10 -12.04
C ASN A 263 -19.73 12.45 -11.30
N HIS A 264 -19.57 12.43 -9.97
CA HIS A 264 -19.56 13.66 -9.16
C HIS A 264 -18.17 14.29 -9.05
N TRP A 265 -17.13 13.48 -8.83
CA TRP A 265 -15.77 13.96 -8.53
C TRP A 265 -14.71 13.40 -9.48
N GLY A 266 -15.10 12.99 -10.70
CA GLY A 266 -14.20 12.40 -11.70
C GLY A 266 -12.92 13.19 -11.97
N GLY A 267 -12.95 14.52 -11.82
CA GLY A 267 -11.77 15.40 -11.98
C GLY A 267 -10.77 15.36 -10.83
N TRP A 268 -11.12 14.80 -9.66
CA TRP A 268 -10.20 14.71 -8.53
C TRP A 268 -9.03 13.78 -8.84
N SER A 269 -7.82 14.21 -8.51
CA SER A 269 -6.56 13.55 -8.91
C SER A 269 -6.52 12.07 -8.49
N ARG A 270 -7.11 11.75 -7.34
CA ARG A 270 -7.12 10.39 -6.78
C ARG A 270 -8.25 9.48 -7.29
N MET A 271 -9.10 9.94 -8.21
CA MET A 271 -10.15 9.09 -8.81
C MET A 271 -9.62 7.89 -9.61
N ASN A 272 -8.33 7.87 -9.95
CA ASN A 272 -7.71 6.70 -10.55
C ASN A 272 -7.80 5.45 -9.66
N VAL A 273 -7.92 5.61 -8.33
CA VAL A 273 -8.22 4.50 -7.41
C VAL A 273 -9.52 3.80 -7.80
N LEU A 274 -10.58 4.58 -8.05
CA LEU A 274 -11.90 4.08 -8.41
C LEU A 274 -11.95 3.56 -9.85
N ARG A 275 -11.30 4.24 -10.81
CA ARG A 275 -11.17 3.73 -12.19
C ARG A 275 -10.50 2.36 -12.24
N ASN A 276 -9.43 2.19 -11.46
CA ASN A 276 -8.73 0.91 -11.36
C ASN A 276 -9.59 -0.16 -10.69
N ALA A 277 -10.38 0.20 -9.67
CA ALA A 277 -11.31 -0.73 -9.02
C ALA A 277 -12.45 -1.16 -9.97
N GLN A 278 -13.01 -0.22 -10.74
CA GLN A 278 -14.01 -0.51 -11.78
C GLN A 278 -13.46 -1.51 -12.79
N LYS A 279 -12.22 -1.29 -13.26
CA LYS A 279 -11.53 -2.21 -14.16
C LYS A 279 -11.39 -3.59 -13.52
N ARG A 280 -10.86 -3.70 -12.30
CA ARG A 280 -10.70 -4.99 -11.61
C ARG A 280 -12.02 -5.75 -11.40
N LEU A 281 -13.11 -5.04 -11.11
CA LEU A 281 -14.43 -5.65 -10.90
C LEU A 281 -15.05 -6.19 -12.18
N THR A 282 -14.69 -5.64 -13.34
CA THR A 282 -15.29 -5.98 -14.65
C THR A 282 -14.32 -6.68 -15.59
N GLU A 283 -13.07 -6.87 -15.16
CA GLU A 283 -12.04 -7.51 -15.96
C GLU A 283 -12.44 -8.95 -16.29
N PRO A 284 -12.45 -9.33 -17.59
CA PRO A 284 -12.64 -10.70 -18.01
C PRO A 284 -11.67 -11.63 -17.30
N MET A 285 -12.17 -12.74 -16.79
CA MET A 285 -11.32 -13.77 -16.20
C MET A 285 -12.00 -15.13 -16.22
N PHE A 286 -11.18 -16.18 -16.25
CA PHE A 286 -11.59 -17.49 -15.77
C PHE A 286 -10.49 -18.08 -14.90
N SER A 287 -10.86 -18.96 -13.98
CA SER A 287 -9.90 -19.72 -13.19
C SER A 287 -10.37 -21.15 -12.97
N LEU A 288 -9.41 -22.07 -12.97
CA LEU A 288 -9.64 -23.48 -12.68
C LEU A 288 -9.10 -23.85 -11.30
N SER A 289 -9.81 -24.75 -10.63
CA SER A 289 -9.30 -25.44 -9.44
C SER A 289 -9.68 -26.91 -9.46
N ASP A 290 -9.01 -27.71 -8.62
CA ASP A 290 -9.19 -29.17 -8.51
C ASP A 290 -8.84 -29.97 -9.78
N MET A 291 -7.95 -29.44 -10.63
CA MET A 291 -7.37 -30.19 -11.76
C MET A 291 -6.53 -31.38 -11.26
N PRO A 292 -6.80 -32.62 -11.69
CA PRO A 292 -6.10 -33.79 -11.19
C PRO A 292 -4.67 -33.90 -11.76
N GLN A 293 -3.81 -34.60 -11.04
CA GLN A 293 -2.51 -35.07 -11.56
C GLN A 293 -2.64 -36.50 -12.11
N VAL A 294 -3.34 -37.37 -11.39
CA VAL A 294 -3.60 -38.75 -11.77
C VAL A 294 -5.08 -39.06 -11.55
N LEU A 295 -5.69 -39.80 -12.48
CA LEU A 295 -7.03 -40.36 -12.39
C LEU A 295 -6.97 -41.88 -12.56
N ARG A 296 -7.85 -42.61 -11.88
CA ARG A 296 -8.09 -44.02 -12.24
C ARG A 296 -8.97 -44.10 -13.50
N PRO A 297 -8.88 -45.18 -14.30
CA PRO A 297 -9.60 -45.28 -15.58
C PRO A 297 -11.11 -45.02 -15.51
N THR A 298 -11.75 -45.47 -14.42
CA THR A 298 -13.20 -45.32 -14.19
C THR A 298 -13.54 -44.13 -13.29
N GLU A 299 -12.55 -43.38 -12.82
CA GLU A 299 -12.75 -42.26 -11.90
C GLU A 299 -13.25 -41.02 -12.64
N LYS A 300 -14.30 -40.41 -12.09
CA LYS A 300 -14.82 -39.11 -12.52
C LYS A 300 -14.28 -38.03 -11.59
N LYS A 301 -13.90 -36.88 -12.17
CA LYS A 301 -13.43 -35.73 -11.42
C LYS A 301 -14.13 -34.47 -11.90
N TRP A 302 -14.61 -33.68 -10.95
CA TRP A 302 -15.13 -32.34 -11.22
C TRP A 302 -14.01 -31.32 -11.12
N VAL A 303 -13.78 -30.60 -12.22
CA VAL A 303 -12.90 -29.41 -12.25
C VAL A 303 -13.79 -28.19 -12.04
N LYS A 304 -13.45 -27.39 -11.03
CA LYS A 304 -14.19 -26.15 -10.72
C LYS A 304 -13.73 -25.04 -11.65
N LEU A 305 -14.69 -24.27 -12.13
CA LEU A 305 -14.50 -23.19 -13.08
C LEU A 305 -15.20 -21.93 -12.56
N ASN A 306 -14.43 -20.87 -12.29
CA ASN A 306 -14.99 -19.54 -12.02
C ASN A 306 -14.81 -18.68 -13.27
N VAL A 307 -15.83 -17.93 -13.65
CA VAL A 307 -15.87 -17.13 -14.88
C VAL A 307 -16.46 -15.76 -14.61
N ARG A 308 -15.91 -14.72 -15.22
CA ARG A 308 -16.48 -13.38 -15.23
C ARG A 308 -16.26 -12.72 -16.57
N ASN A 309 -17.27 -12.04 -17.08
CA ASN A 309 -17.23 -11.25 -18.32
C ASN A 309 -16.64 -12.01 -19.53
N LEU A 310 -17.07 -13.26 -19.71
CA LEU A 310 -16.74 -14.13 -20.83
C LEU A 310 -18.02 -14.80 -21.30
N GLN A 311 -18.17 -15.08 -22.59
CA GLN A 311 -19.36 -15.75 -23.12
C GLN A 311 -19.14 -17.24 -23.29
N ASN A 312 -17.90 -17.67 -23.54
CA ASN A 312 -17.58 -19.07 -23.81
C ASN A 312 -16.22 -19.48 -23.27
N VAL A 313 -16.18 -20.65 -22.63
CA VAL A 313 -14.94 -21.34 -22.23
C VAL A 313 -14.87 -22.67 -22.99
N LYS A 314 -13.81 -22.85 -23.77
CA LYS A 314 -13.52 -24.10 -24.48
C LYS A 314 -12.61 -24.98 -23.64
N VAL A 315 -12.98 -26.24 -23.47
CA VAL A 315 -12.16 -27.28 -22.85
C VAL A 315 -11.76 -28.29 -23.93
N SER A 316 -10.47 -28.59 -24.02
CA SER A 316 -9.92 -29.59 -24.94
C SER A 316 -9.06 -30.58 -24.14
N ILE A 317 -9.35 -31.87 -24.24
CA ILE A 317 -8.60 -32.94 -23.58
C ILE A 317 -8.07 -33.89 -24.64
N SER A 318 -6.76 -33.94 -24.80
CA SER A 318 -6.10 -34.73 -25.84
C SER A 318 -5.18 -35.78 -25.22
N ARG A 319 -5.31 -37.03 -25.65
CA ARG A 319 -4.33 -38.07 -25.30
C ARG A 319 -2.99 -37.74 -25.97
N VAL A 320 -1.90 -37.88 -25.22
CA VAL A 320 -0.54 -37.56 -25.67
C VAL A 320 0.31 -38.83 -25.69
N ASN A 321 1.03 -39.04 -26.80
CA ASN A 321 1.95 -40.16 -26.94
C ASN A 321 3.33 -39.86 -26.32
N ILE A 322 3.39 -39.97 -24.99
CA ILE A 322 4.60 -39.80 -24.17
C ILE A 322 4.69 -40.90 -23.10
N THR A 323 5.90 -41.12 -22.63
CA THR A 323 6.22 -41.81 -21.38
C THR A 323 6.12 -40.85 -20.20
N ALA A 324 5.84 -41.37 -19.00
CA ALA A 324 5.72 -40.59 -17.76
C ALA A 324 7.05 -40.49 -16.98
N ASP A 325 8.18 -40.64 -17.68
CA ASP A 325 9.55 -40.68 -17.16
C ASP A 325 10.24 -39.31 -17.15
N ASN A 326 9.52 -38.26 -17.58
CA ASN A 326 10.01 -36.89 -17.67
C ASN A 326 9.04 -35.93 -16.98
N ASP A 327 9.59 -34.89 -16.35
CA ASP A 327 8.80 -33.80 -15.78
C ASP A 327 8.60 -32.72 -16.85
N TYR A 328 7.43 -32.75 -17.50
CA TYR A 328 7.09 -31.80 -18.56
C TYR A 328 6.37 -30.58 -17.98
N ASP A 329 6.97 -29.40 -18.12
CA ASP A 329 6.31 -28.13 -17.81
C ASP A 329 5.46 -27.64 -18.99
N VAL A 330 4.14 -27.74 -18.86
CA VAL A 330 3.18 -27.25 -19.88
C VAL A 330 3.07 -25.73 -19.95
N SER A 331 3.72 -25.01 -19.03
CA SER A 331 3.84 -23.55 -19.04
C SER A 331 4.94 -23.09 -20.00
N ASP A 332 5.96 -23.94 -20.22
CA ASP A 332 7.00 -23.69 -21.21
C ASP A 332 6.48 -23.88 -22.64
N GLU A 333 6.70 -22.88 -23.48
CA GLU A 333 6.10 -22.84 -24.82
C GLU A 333 6.70 -23.92 -25.75
N ALA A 334 7.99 -24.22 -25.61
CA ALA A 334 8.67 -25.24 -26.41
C ALA A 334 8.17 -26.65 -26.06
N THR A 335 8.08 -26.93 -24.75
CA THR A 335 7.54 -28.17 -24.20
C THR A 335 6.09 -28.36 -24.62
N TYR A 336 5.25 -27.34 -24.46
CA TYR A 336 3.86 -27.38 -24.90
C TYR A 336 3.73 -27.66 -26.40
N LYS A 337 4.48 -26.96 -27.27
CA LYS A 337 4.48 -27.20 -28.72
C LYS A 337 4.94 -28.62 -29.09
N MET A 338 5.90 -29.17 -28.34
CA MET A 338 6.37 -30.54 -28.52
C MET A 338 5.28 -31.56 -28.14
N LEU A 339 4.61 -31.34 -27.00
CA LEU A 339 3.50 -32.20 -26.55
C LEU A 339 2.32 -32.17 -27.52
N LEU A 340 1.96 -31.00 -28.06
CA LEU A 340 0.91 -30.88 -29.08
C LEU A 340 1.18 -31.76 -30.31
N LYS A 341 2.43 -31.81 -30.80
CA LYS A 341 2.81 -32.67 -31.94
C LYS A 341 2.65 -34.17 -31.67
N LYS A 342 2.53 -34.56 -30.40
CA LYS A 342 2.33 -35.94 -29.94
C LYS A 342 0.87 -36.24 -29.57
N THR A 343 -0.05 -35.30 -29.78
CA THR A 343 -1.48 -35.52 -29.59
C THR A 343 -2.09 -36.29 -30.77
N SER A 344 -3.24 -36.92 -30.54
CA SER A 344 -4.04 -37.58 -31.59
C SER A 344 -5.48 -37.08 -31.55
N ALA A 345 -5.98 -36.61 -32.70
CA ALA A 345 -7.37 -36.14 -32.85
C ALA A 345 -8.40 -37.25 -32.57
N LEU A 346 -8.03 -38.53 -32.75
CA LEU A 346 -8.92 -39.67 -32.50
C LEU A 346 -9.29 -39.81 -30.99
N HIS A 347 -8.46 -39.29 -30.09
CA HIS A 347 -8.66 -39.37 -28.64
C HIS A 347 -8.79 -37.97 -28.01
N GLN A 348 -9.26 -37.00 -28.80
CA GLN A 348 -9.53 -35.65 -28.33
C GLN A 348 -11.02 -35.49 -27.95
N LYS A 349 -11.27 -34.90 -26.79
CA LYS A 349 -12.61 -34.49 -26.35
C LYS A 349 -12.63 -32.98 -26.20
N ASP A 350 -13.47 -32.34 -27.01
CA ASP A 350 -13.72 -30.90 -26.96
C ASP A 350 -15.16 -30.64 -26.52
N PHE A 351 -15.33 -29.68 -25.62
CA PHE A 351 -16.65 -29.16 -25.27
C PHE A 351 -16.56 -27.70 -24.85
N ASN A 352 -17.71 -27.04 -24.86
CA ASN A 352 -17.85 -25.62 -24.55
C ASN A 352 -18.77 -25.43 -23.36
N LYS A 353 -18.44 -24.44 -22.52
CA LYS A 353 -19.29 -23.93 -21.45
C LYS A 353 -19.70 -22.50 -21.80
N GLN A 354 -21.00 -22.25 -21.83
CA GLN A 354 -21.59 -20.97 -22.24
C GLN A 354 -22.07 -20.18 -21.02
N PHE A 355 -21.83 -18.88 -21.03
CA PHE A 355 -22.10 -17.96 -19.91
C PHE A 355 -22.86 -16.71 -20.36
N TYR A 356 -23.79 -16.86 -21.32
CA TYR A 356 -24.57 -15.73 -21.84
C TYR A 356 -25.47 -15.09 -20.78
N GLY A 357 -25.67 -13.77 -20.89
CA GLY A 357 -26.64 -13.03 -20.09
C GLY A 357 -26.18 -12.63 -18.68
N HIS A 358 -24.96 -12.99 -18.29
CA HIS A 358 -24.36 -12.54 -17.03
C HIS A 358 -23.79 -11.12 -17.16
N PRO A 359 -24.06 -10.22 -16.20
CA PRO A 359 -23.39 -8.92 -16.14
C PRO A 359 -21.87 -9.05 -16.04
N ASN A 360 -21.15 -8.09 -16.59
CA ASN A 360 -19.68 -8.10 -16.65
C ASN A 360 -18.97 -8.12 -15.28
N TYR A 361 -19.65 -7.79 -14.18
CA TYR A 361 -19.11 -7.83 -12.83
C TYR A 361 -19.42 -9.12 -12.08
N GLU A 362 -20.31 -9.96 -12.60
CA GLU A 362 -20.76 -11.19 -11.93
C GLU A 362 -19.72 -12.29 -12.10
N GLU A 363 -19.28 -12.87 -10.97
CA GLU A 363 -18.48 -14.10 -10.98
C GLU A 363 -19.42 -15.31 -10.93
N VAL A 364 -19.48 -16.04 -12.04
CA VAL A 364 -20.25 -17.26 -12.19
C VAL A 364 -19.40 -18.45 -11.78
N LYS A 365 -19.91 -19.25 -10.84
CA LYS A 365 -19.28 -20.51 -10.40
C LYS A 365 -19.94 -21.68 -11.12
N ASP A 366 -19.14 -22.44 -11.84
CA ASP A 366 -19.56 -23.64 -12.57
C ASP A 366 -18.50 -24.74 -12.38
N SER A 367 -18.71 -25.89 -13.01
CA SER A 367 -17.77 -26.99 -13.05
C SER A 367 -18.01 -27.86 -14.28
N PHE A 368 -17.01 -28.66 -14.64
CA PHE A 368 -17.16 -29.67 -15.67
C PHE A 368 -16.55 -30.99 -15.22
N GLU A 369 -17.15 -32.09 -15.66
CA GLU A 369 -16.68 -33.44 -15.36
C GLU A 369 -15.62 -33.87 -16.39
N ILE A 370 -14.55 -34.50 -15.90
CA ILE A 370 -13.57 -35.21 -16.71
C ILE A 370 -13.43 -36.65 -16.20
N GLY A 371 -12.92 -37.55 -17.04
CA GLY A 371 -12.70 -38.96 -16.68
C GLY A 371 -13.89 -39.87 -16.98
N GLY A 372 -14.09 -40.87 -16.12
CA GLY A 372 -15.19 -41.86 -16.17
C GLY A 372 -15.06 -42.96 -17.23
N ASN A 373 -14.34 -42.71 -18.33
CA ASN A 373 -13.98 -43.70 -19.34
C ASN A 373 -12.82 -43.18 -20.20
N LEU A 374 -11.69 -42.88 -19.57
CA LEU A 374 -10.46 -42.51 -20.28
C LEU A 374 -9.53 -43.73 -20.33
N PRO A 375 -9.01 -44.12 -21.51
CA PRO A 375 -7.96 -45.13 -21.61
C PRO A 375 -6.72 -44.77 -20.79
N LEU A 376 -5.94 -45.77 -20.37
CA LEU A 376 -4.65 -45.56 -19.72
C LEU A 376 -3.72 -44.69 -20.59
N GLY A 377 -2.99 -43.75 -19.97
CA GLY A 377 -2.01 -42.92 -20.66
C GLY A 377 -1.96 -41.48 -20.15
N ALA A 378 -1.17 -40.65 -20.85
CA ALA A 378 -1.01 -39.24 -20.57
C ALA A 378 -2.01 -38.39 -21.37
N TYR A 379 -2.46 -37.30 -20.77
CA TYR A 379 -3.45 -36.38 -21.33
C TYR A 379 -3.05 -34.92 -21.11
N LEU A 380 -3.15 -34.13 -22.17
CA LEU A 380 -3.03 -32.68 -22.13
C LEU A 380 -4.43 -32.08 -22.12
N MET A 381 -4.76 -31.39 -21.03
CA MET A 381 -5.94 -30.55 -20.94
C MET A 381 -5.57 -29.10 -21.22
N GLU A 382 -6.34 -28.45 -22.07
CA GLU A 382 -6.28 -27.02 -22.31
C GLU A 382 -7.67 -26.41 -22.14
N VAL A 383 -7.73 -25.31 -21.39
CA VAL A 383 -8.94 -24.52 -21.21
C VAL A 383 -8.65 -23.09 -21.65
N SER A 384 -9.43 -22.60 -22.60
CA SER A 384 -9.31 -21.26 -23.19
C SER A 384 -10.66 -20.54 -23.18
N SER A 385 -10.65 -19.23 -23.37
CA SER A 385 -11.86 -18.41 -23.44
C SER A 385 -12.02 -17.74 -24.81
N ASP A 386 -13.21 -17.19 -25.04
CA ASP A 386 -13.51 -16.32 -26.19
C ASP A 386 -12.74 -15.00 -26.19
N ASN A 387 -12.10 -14.63 -25.08
CA ASN A 387 -11.19 -13.50 -25.01
C ASN A 387 -9.72 -13.95 -25.13
N THR A 388 -9.09 -13.58 -26.24
CA THR A 388 -7.70 -13.95 -26.56
C THR A 388 -6.64 -13.22 -25.73
N SER A 389 -7.01 -12.19 -24.97
CA SER A 389 -6.06 -11.52 -24.05
C SER A 389 -5.80 -12.34 -22.78
N ILE A 390 -6.61 -13.36 -22.50
CA ILE A 390 -6.43 -14.26 -21.37
C ILE A 390 -5.71 -15.51 -21.86
N ALA A 391 -4.57 -15.82 -21.23
CA ALA A 391 -3.80 -17.01 -21.55
C ALA A 391 -4.61 -18.30 -21.23
N PRO A 392 -4.56 -19.33 -22.09
CA PRO A 392 -5.14 -20.62 -21.78
C PRO A 392 -4.51 -21.24 -20.52
N GLN A 393 -5.32 -21.89 -19.69
CA GLN A 393 -4.83 -22.71 -18.58
C GLN A 393 -4.63 -24.15 -19.07
N LYS A 394 -3.47 -24.72 -18.77
CA LYS A 394 -3.03 -26.01 -19.30
C LYS A 394 -2.67 -26.96 -18.17
N LYS A 395 -2.90 -28.25 -18.38
CA LYS A 395 -2.53 -29.29 -17.43
C LYS A 395 -2.15 -30.59 -18.14
N LEU A 396 -0.98 -31.13 -17.84
CA LEU A 396 -0.67 -32.53 -18.10
C LEU A 396 -1.17 -33.37 -16.92
N PHE A 397 -1.95 -34.41 -17.20
CA PHE A 397 -2.42 -35.37 -16.20
C PHE A 397 -2.38 -36.79 -16.75
N TYR A 398 -2.44 -37.77 -15.86
CA TYR A 398 -2.28 -39.18 -16.20
C TYR A 398 -3.51 -39.99 -15.83
N VAL A 399 -3.83 -40.99 -16.65
CA VAL A 399 -4.81 -42.02 -16.31
C VAL A 399 -4.05 -43.31 -16.09
N SER A 400 -4.03 -43.77 -14.84
CA SER A 400 -3.26 -44.94 -14.40
C SER A 400 -4.07 -45.76 -13.40
N ASN A 401 -3.94 -47.08 -13.49
CA ASN A 401 -4.40 -48.00 -12.47
C ASN A 401 -3.28 -48.40 -11.51
N LEU A 402 -2.11 -47.76 -11.52
CA LEU A 402 -1.03 -48.04 -10.58
C LEU A 402 -1.05 -47.06 -9.41
N ALA A 403 -0.89 -47.56 -8.20
CA ALA A 403 -0.62 -46.78 -7.01
C ALA A 403 0.66 -47.28 -6.34
N VAL A 404 1.50 -46.35 -5.87
CA VAL A 404 2.74 -46.66 -5.15
C VAL A 404 2.53 -46.39 -3.67
N MET A 405 2.77 -47.39 -2.85
CA MET A 405 2.86 -47.26 -1.40
C MET A 405 4.33 -47.20 -1.00
N ILE A 406 4.69 -46.18 -0.22
CA ILE A 406 6.06 -45.94 0.23
C ILE A 406 6.10 -46.10 1.74
N GLN A 407 7.00 -46.97 2.23
CA GLN A 407 7.27 -47.14 3.64
C GLN A 407 8.74 -46.82 3.92
N GLN A 408 8.98 -45.83 4.78
CA GLN A 408 10.31 -45.53 5.30
C GLN A 408 10.72 -46.60 6.32
N LEU A 409 11.99 -47.01 6.27
CA LEU A 409 12.62 -48.00 7.14
C LEU A 409 13.84 -47.36 7.84
N PRO A 410 14.41 -48.01 8.89
CA PRO A 410 15.68 -47.59 9.47
C PRO A 410 16.82 -47.50 8.44
N ASP A 411 17.86 -46.74 8.80
CA ASP A 411 19.07 -46.55 7.99
C ASP A 411 18.83 -45.96 6.59
N ASP A 412 17.89 -45.00 6.49
CA ASP A 412 17.56 -44.30 5.24
C ASP A 412 17.06 -45.22 4.10
N LYS A 413 16.53 -46.40 4.46
CA LYS A 413 15.97 -47.36 3.50
C LYS A 413 14.49 -47.07 3.25
N HIS A 414 14.06 -47.38 2.02
CA HIS A 414 12.67 -47.21 1.59
C HIS A 414 12.16 -48.50 0.97
N ARG A 415 10.94 -48.90 1.33
CA ARG A 415 10.20 -49.98 0.67
C ARG A 415 9.11 -49.38 -0.22
N TYR A 416 9.09 -49.83 -1.46
CA TYR A 416 8.10 -49.45 -2.45
C TYR A 416 7.25 -50.67 -2.79
N VAL A 417 5.93 -50.53 -2.75
CA VAL A 417 5.00 -51.56 -3.21
C VAL A 417 4.09 -50.93 -4.25
N VAL A 418 4.04 -51.52 -5.44
CA VAL A 418 3.14 -51.10 -6.51
C VAL A 418 1.92 -52.03 -6.51
N VAL A 419 0.75 -51.42 -6.46
CA VAL A 419 -0.53 -52.14 -6.48
C VAL A 419 -1.44 -51.60 -7.59
N ASP A 420 -2.40 -52.41 -7.99
CA ASP A 420 -3.51 -51.94 -8.79
C ASP A 420 -4.42 -51.05 -7.92
N ALA A 421 -4.60 -49.80 -8.31
CA ALA A 421 -5.30 -48.75 -7.59
C ALA A 421 -6.81 -48.97 -7.46
N THR A 422 -7.35 -49.99 -8.12
CA THR A 422 -8.77 -50.37 -8.03
C THR A 422 -8.96 -51.60 -7.14
N SER A 423 -8.16 -52.65 -7.34
CA SER A 423 -8.28 -53.93 -6.61
C SER A 423 -7.38 -54.04 -5.37
N GLY A 424 -6.36 -53.20 -5.26
CA GLY A 424 -5.34 -53.27 -4.21
C GLY A 424 -4.35 -54.44 -4.35
N GLN A 425 -4.45 -55.24 -5.41
CA GLN A 425 -3.58 -56.39 -5.62
C GLN A 425 -2.17 -55.95 -6.04
N PRO A 426 -1.12 -56.65 -5.57
CA PRO A 426 0.25 -56.39 -6.03
C PRO A 426 0.36 -56.53 -7.55
N VAL A 427 1.05 -55.58 -8.18
CA VAL A 427 1.39 -55.65 -9.61
C VAL A 427 2.81 -56.18 -9.72
N ALA A 428 3.01 -57.22 -10.53
CA ALA A 428 4.34 -57.74 -10.82
C ALA A 428 5.15 -56.67 -11.58
N GLY A 429 6.34 -56.38 -11.08
CA GLY A 429 7.26 -55.37 -11.62
C GLY A 429 8.12 -55.87 -12.77
#